data_AF-A0A8J6SSV3-F1
#
_entry.id   AF-A0A8J6SSV3-F1
#
_cell.length_a   1.000
_cell.length_b   1.000
_cell.length_c   1.000
_cell.angle_alpha   90.00
_cell.angle_beta   90.00
_cell.angle_gamma   90.00
#
_symmetry.space_group_name_H-M   'P 1'
#
loop_
_entity.id
_entity.type
_entity.pdbx_description
1 polymer ?
#
loop_
_entity_poly.entity_id
_entity_poly.type
_entity_poly.pdbx_seq_one_letter_code
_entity_poly.pdbx_strand_id
1 'polypeptide(L)'
;MARAIKTFLNLKVGSSLSSDATTNLLINLVQVKHTALVVRAAADVLALARSSEDNYDSCCRSALSHAVQSSYQWAFGALQAAASKSDAWSKHHYIYGLIHGATGNFERAVFEFNKALQTEGCKEKHRRILEALTIAQQQLLAASKQERRQ
;
A
#
# COMPACT_ATOMS: atom_id res chain seq x y z
N MET A 1 -1.11 -26.83 37.64
CA MET A 1 -0.50 -25.54 38.06
C MET A 1 -1.53 -24.43 37.93
N ALA A 2 -2.43 -24.31 38.91
CA ALA A 2 -3.61 -23.44 38.87
C ALA A 2 -3.58 -22.40 40.01
N ARG A 3 -2.56 -21.54 40.02
CA ARG A 3 -2.41 -20.46 41.02
C ARG A 3 -1.72 -19.24 40.40
N ALA A 4 -2.46 -18.40 39.67
CA ALA A 4 -1.98 -17.06 39.30
C ALA A 4 -3.08 -16.04 38.90
N ILE A 5 -4.36 -16.24 39.25
CA ILE A 5 -5.44 -15.32 38.82
C ILE A 5 -6.38 -14.95 40.00
N LYS A 6 -5.85 -14.76 41.21
CA LYS A 6 -6.68 -14.42 42.38
C LYS A 6 -6.24 -13.19 43.15
N THR A 7 -5.63 -12.21 42.47
CA THR A 7 -5.07 -11.03 43.16
C THR A 7 -5.34 -9.70 42.44
N PHE A 8 -6.51 -9.54 41.81
CA PHE A 8 -6.91 -8.24 41.22
C PHE A 8 -8.39 -7.87 41.43
N LEU A 9 -9.08 -8.50 42.38
CA LEU A 9 -10.45 -8.13 42.76
C LEU A 9 -10.49 -7.77 44.24
N ASN A 10 -9.88 -6.64 44.58
CA ASN A 10 -10.13 -5.94 45.83
C ASN A 10 -10.06 -4.42 45.58
N LEU A 11 -10.88 -3.96 44.63
CA LEU A 11 -11.24 -2.56 44.51
C LEU A 11 -12.55 -2.38 45.27
N LYS A 12 -12.39 -1.80 46.46
CA LYS A 12 -13.41 -1.39 47.41
C LYS A 12 -14.33 -0.36 46.72
N VAL A 13 -15.45 -0.82 46.16
CA VAL A 13 -16.50 0.05 45.61
C VAL A 13 -17.30 0.60 46.78
N GLY A 14 -16.78 1.66 47.37
CA GLY A 14 -17.53 2.58 48.21
C GLY A 14 -17.88 3.81 47.38
N SER A 15 -19.05 3.78 46.73
CA SER A 15 -19.82 4.98 46.40
C SER A 15 -21.12 4.56 45.72
N SER A 16 -22.21 5.15 46.18
CA SER A 16 -23.54 5.12 45.60
C SER A 16 -23.52 5.67 44.17
N LEU A 17 -23.18 4.83 43.20
CA LEU A 17 -23.36 5.13 41.79
C LEU A 17 -24.86 5.11 41.51
N SER A 18 -25.39 6.30 41.21
CA SER A 18 -26.76 6.48 40.73
C SER A 18 -27.05 5.46 39.62
N SER A 19 -28.20 4.79 39.70
CA SER A 19 -28.69 3.83 38.71
C SER A 19 -28.57 4.36 37.26
N ASP A 20 -28.70 5.68 37.10
CA ASP A 20 -28.59 6.39 35.81
C ASP A 20 -27.17 6.44 35.24
N ALA A 21 -26.13 6.40 36.08
CA ALA A 21 -24.75 6.35 35.62
C ALA A 21 -24.41 4.97 35.05
N THR A 22 -24.93 3.90 35.66
CA THR A 22 -24.69 2.52 35.21
C THR A 22 -25.43 2.18 33.92
N THR A 23 -26.65 2.70 33.72
CA THR A 23 -27.42 2.50 32.49
C THR A 23 -26.79 3.24 31.31
N ASN A 24 -26.34 4.48 31.49
CA ASN A 24 -25.63 5.24 30.45
C ASN A 24 -24.30 4.61 30.04
N LEU A 25 -23.56 4.02 30.98
CA LEU A 25 -22.30 3.32 30.70
C LEU A 25 -22.54 2.03 29.90
N LEU A 26 -23.60 1.27 30.24
CA LEU A 26 -24.01 0.09 29.49
C LEU A 26 -24.51 0.44 28.07
N ILE A 27 -25.32 1.50 27.93
CA ILE A 27 -25.79 1.97 26.61
C ILE A 27 -24.60 2.39 25.74
N ASN A 28 -23.64 3.15 26.28
CA ASN A 28 -22.43 3.53 25.56
C ASN A 28 -21.56 2.31 25.20
N LEU A 29 -21.38 1.35 26.12
CA LEU A 29 -20.59 0.14 25.83
C LEU A 29 -21.25 -0.74 24.75
N VAL A 30 -22.57 -0.84 24.79
CA VAL A 30 -23.38 -1.59 23.81
C VAL A 30 -23.35 -0.85 22.45
N GLN A 31 -23.53 0.47 22.42
CA GLN A 31 -23.42 1.27 21.19
C GLN A 31 -22.01 1.21 20.57
N VAL A 32 -20.95 1.24 21.38
CA VAL A 32 -19.56 1.12 20.89
C VAL A 32 -19.30 -0.28 20.31
N LYS A 33 -19.85 -1.34 20.92
CA LYS A 33 -19.73 -2.71 20.39
C LYS A 33 -20.49 -2.90 19.08
N HIS A 34 -21.70 -2.36 18.97
CA HIS A 34 -22.50 -2.47 17.75
C HIS A 34 -21.88 -1.67 16.60
N THR A 35 -21.37 -0.47 16.85
CA THR A 35 -20.68 0.31 15.81
C THR A 35 -19.39 -0.36 15.35
N ALA A 36 -18.58 -0.91 16.25
CA ALA A 36 -17.38 -1.66 15.88
C ALA A 36 -17.69 -2.93 15.05
N LEU A 37 -18.75 -3.66 15.40
CA LEU A 37 -19.16 -4.86 14.66
C LEU A 37 -19.71 -4.51 13.26
N VAL A 38 -20.50 -3.45 13.14
CA VAL A 38 -21.03 -3.00 11.84
C VAL A 38 -19.91 -2.48 10.95
N VAL A 39 -18.96 -1.71 11.49
CA VAL A 39 -17.79 -1.23 10.74
C VAL A 39 -16.92 -2.41 10.26
N ARG A 40 -16.71 -3.43 11.10
CA ARG A 40 -15.96 -4.62 10.72
C ARG A 40 -16.68 -5.45 9.66
N ALA A 41 -17.98 -5.70 9.82
CA ALA A 41 -18.78 -6.41 8.83
C ALA A 41 -18.82 -5.67 7.49
N ALA A 42 -18.93 -4.33 7.51
CA ALA A 42 -18.87 -3.51 6.30
C ALA A 42 -17.49 -3.58 5.64
N ALA A 43 -16.40 -3.60 6.42
CA ALA A 43 -15.05 -3.77 5.89
C ALA A 43 -14.84 -5.16 5.26
N ASP A 44 -15.34 -6.22 5.89
CA ASP A 44 -15.27 -7.59 5.38
C ASP A 44 -16.09 -7.75 4.08
N VAL A 45 -17.30 -7.18 4.04
CA VAL A 45 -18.14 -7.16 2.83
C VAL A 45 -17.50 -6.31 1.73
N LEU A 46 -16.93 -5.16 2.06
CA LEU A 46 -16.22 -4.32 1.10
C LEU A 46 -14.95 -5.00 0.56
N ALA A 47 -14.24 -5.76 1.41
CA ALA A 47 -13.09 -6.55 0.99
C ALA A 47 -13.48 -7.68 0.03
N LEU A 48 -14.64 -8.31 0.24
CA LEU A 48 -15.22 -9.31 -0.68
C LEU A 48 -15.72 -8.69 -1.98
N ALA A 49 -16.18 -7.44 -1.94
CA ALA A 49 -16.68 -6.71 -3.11
C ALA A 49 -15.57 -6.11 -3.99
N ARG A 50 -14.31 -6.08 -3.52
CA ARG A 50 -13.20 -5.54 -4.32
C ARG A 50 -12.90 -6.45 -5.49
N SER A 51 -12.95 -5.88 -6.69
CA SER A 51 -12.48 -6.55 -7.88
C SER A 51 -10.97 -6.84 -7.76
N SER A 52 -10.49 -7.81 -8.54
CA SER A 52 -9.05 -8.04 -8.69
C SER A 52 -8.32 -6.77 -9.16
N GLU A 53 -8.99 -5.92 -9.94
CA GLU A 53 -8.51 -4.62 -10.40
C GLU A 53 -8.36 -3.61 -9.26
N ASP A 54 -9.35 -3.50 -8.36
CA ASP A 54 -9.27 -2.61 -7.19
C ASP A 54 -8.12 -2.99 -6.26
N ASN A 55 -7.92 -4.29 -6.05
CA ASN A 55 -6.84 -4.79 -5.22
C ASN A 55 -5.46 -4.48 -5.82
N TYR A 56 -5.29 -4.69 -7.12
CA TYR A 56 -4.07 -4.30 -7.83
C TYR A 56 -3.82 -2.79 -7.78
N ASP A 57 -4.86 -1.99 -8.02
CA ASP A 57 -4.76 -0.53 -8.01
C ASP A 57 -4.40 -0.02 -6.62
N SER A 58 -4.93 -0.64 -5.57
CA SER A 58 -4.55 -0.38 -4.18
C SER A 58 -3.06 -0.68 -3.94
N CYS A 59 -2.55 -1.83 -4.42
CA CYS A 59 -1.13 -2.17 -4.35
C CYS A 59 -0.25 -1.14 -5.09
N CYS A 60 -0.64 -0.73 -6.30
CA CYS A 60 0.09 0.29 -7.06
C CYS A 60 0.13 1.65 -6.36
N ARG A 61 -0.99 2.08 -5.75
CA ARG A 61 -1.05 3.33 -4.99
C ARG A 61 -0.19 3.26 -3.73
N SER A 62 -0.22 2.14 -3.02
CA SER A 62 0.63 1.89 -1.85
C SER A 62 2.12 1.94 -2.24
N ALA A 63 2.49 1.27 -3.33
CA ALA A 63 3.86 1.31 -3.85
C ALA A 63 4.33 2.74 -4.14
N LEU A 64 3.51 3.53 -4.84
CA LEU A 64 3.84 4.92 -5.14
C LEU A 64 3.97 5.76 -3.86
N SER A 65 3.09 5.56 -2.88
CA SER A 65 3.17 6.25 -1.59
C SER A 65 4.47 5.95 -0.84
N HIS A 66 4.87 4.68 -0.79
CA HIS A 66 6.15 4.28 -0.21
C HIS A 66 7.35 4.82 -1.00
N ALA A 67 7.28 4.85 -2.34
CA ALA A 67 8.32 5.41 -3.17
C ALA A 67 8.53 6.91 -2.94
N VAL A 68 7.44 7.68 -2.77
CA VAL A 68 7.50 9.12 -2.42
C VAL A 68 8.14 9.33 -1.04
N GLN A 69 7.96 8.38 -0.11
CA GLN A 69 8.60 8.38 1.21
C GLN A 69 10.01 7.79 1.20
N SER A 70 10.61 7.56 0.02
CA SER A 70 11.92 6.90 -0.16
C SER A 70 12.02 5.50 0.48
N SER A 71 10.88 4.90 0.82
CA SER A 71 10.77 3.58 1.43
C SER A 71 10.74 2.49 0.36
N TYR A 72 11.80 2.41 -0.44
CA TYR A 72 11.82 1.62 -1.68
C TYR A 72 11.60 0.11 -1.46
N GLN A 73 12.07 -0.45 -0.33
CA GLN A 73 11.85 -1.86 0.01
C GLN A 73 10.34 -2.19 0.12
N TRP A 74 9.60 -1.34 0.83
CA TRP A 74 8.15 -1.45 0.94
C TRP A 74 7.45 -1.20 -0.38
N ALA A 75 7.94 -0.25 -1.17
CA ALA A 75 7.41 0.03 -2.50
C ALA A 75 7.54 -1.19 -3.42
N PHE A 76 8.70 -1.84 -3.45
CA PHE A 76 8.91 -3.05 -4.24
C PHE A 76 8.09 -4.23 -3.74
N GLY A 77 7.91 -4.40 -2.43
CA GLY A 77 7.01 -5.40 -1.87
C GLY A 77 5.56 -5.20 -2.32
N ALA A 78 5.09 -3.95 -2.33
CA ALA A 78 3.75 -3.62 -2.82
C ALA A 78 3.61 -3.86 -4.34
N LEU A 79 4.64 -3.59 -5.14
CA LEU A 79 4.63 -3.89 -6.57
C LEU A 79 4.68 -5.40 -6.86
N GLN A 80 5.42 -6.17 -6.07
CA GLN A 80 5.42 -7.63 -6.18
C GLN A 80 4.03 -8.19 -5.86
N ALA A 81 3.36 -7.64 -4.86
CA ALA A 81 1.96 -7.96 -4.59
C ALA A 81 1.06 -7.61 -5.77
N ALA A 82 1.26 -6.47 -6.44
CA ALA A 82 0.52 -6.10 -7.65
C ALA A 82 0.76 -7.08 -8.80
N ALA A 83 2.01 -7.41 -9.09
CA ALA A 83 2.40 -8.36 -10.15
C ALA A 83 1.81 -9.77 -9.90
N SER A 84 1.70 -10.19 -8.63
CA SER A 84 1.05 -11.46 -8.27
C SER A 84 -0.45 -11.53 -8.61
N LYS A 85 -1.11 -10.37 -8.78
CA LYS A 85 -2.52 -10.30 -9.18
C LYS A 85 -2.67 -10.28 -10.70
N SER A 86 -1.85 -9.49 -11.37
CA SER A 86 -1.82 -9.40 -12.83
C SER A 86 -0.49 -8.83 -13.31
N ASP A 87 0.34 -9.68 -13.90
CA ASP A 87 1.60 -9.29 -14.56
C ASP A 87 1.35 -8.64 -15.94
N ALA A 88 0.16 -8.85 -16.51
CA ALA A 88 -0.21 -8.32 -17.82
C ALA A 88 -0.52 -6.81 -17.84
N TRP A 89 -0.47 -6.13 -16.69
CA TRP A 89 -0.88 -4.72 -16.58
C TRP A 89 0.31 -3.77 -16.52
N SER A 90 0.31 -2.78 -17.42
CA SER A 90 1.40 -1.81 -17.60
C SER A 90 1.76 -1.00 -16.35
N LYS A 91 0.80 -0.72 -15.47
CA LYS A 91 0.93 0.26 -14.38
C LYS A 91 2.05 -0.09 -13.39
N HIS A 92 2.17 -1.34 -12.96
CA HIS A 92 3.17 -1.72 -11.97
C HIS A 92 4.59 -1.71 -12.56
N HIS A 93 4.76 -2.15 -13.82
CA HIS A 93 6.02 -1.99 -14.56
C HIS A 93 6.42 -0.52 -14.73
N TYR A 94 5.46 0.36 -15.02
CA TYR A 94 5.72 1.79 -15.08
C TYR A 94 6.22 2.33 -13.72
N ILE A 95 5.62 1.92 -12.60
CA ILE A 95 6.05 2.34 -11.26
C ILE A 95 7.42 1.73 -10.89
N TYR A 96 7.69 0.46 -11.23
CA TYR A 96 9.02 -0.13 -11.10
C TYR A 96 10.07 0.72 -11.83
N GLY A 97 9.77 1.11 -13.07
CA GLY A 97 10.65 1.96 -13.87
C GLY A 97 10.93 3.32 -13.22
N LEU A 98 9.90 3.97 -12.67
CA LEU A 98 10.06 5.24 -11.94
C LEU A 98 10.96 5.09 -10.70
N ILE A 99 10.75 4.04 -9.90
CA ILE A 99 11.55 3.80 -8.69
C ILE A 99 13.02 3.49 -9.07
N HIS A 100 13.24 2.67 -10.09
CA HIS A 100 14.60 2.41 -10.57
C HIS A 100 15.28 3.66 -11.09
N GLY A 101 14.57 4.53 -11.83
CA GLY A 101 15.08 5.82 -12.27
C GLY A 101 15.44 6.73 -11.10
N ALA A 102 14.58 6.80 -10.07
CA ALA A 102 14.83 7.61 -8.87
C ALA A 102 16.05 7.11 -8.06
N THR A 103 16.35 5.81 -8.11
CA THR A 103 17.50 5.20 -7.44
C THR A 103 18.77 5.16 -8.30
N GLY A 104 18.76 5.78 -9.48
CA GLY A 104 19.90 5.82 -10.41
C GLY A 104 20.13 4.52 -11.20
N ASN A 105 19.27 3.52 -11.04
CA ASN A 105 19.35 2.25 -11.76
C ASN A 105 18.69 2.37 -13.14
N PHE A 106 19.27 3.21 -14.00
CA PHE A 106 18.65 3.57 -15.30
C PHE A 106 18.48 2.37 -16.24
N GLU A 107 19.35 1.37 -16.20
CA GLU A 107 19.22 0.13 -17.00
C GLU A 107 17.93 -0.62 -16.66
N ARG A 108 17.68 -0.83 -15.37
CA ARG A 108 16.45 -1.48 -14.89
C ARG A 108 15.23 -0.61 -15.16
N ALA A 109 15.36 0.72 -15.06
CA ALA A 109 14.28 1.63 -15.38
C ALA A 109 13.83 1.48 -16.85
N VAL A 110 14.79 1.47 -17.78
CA VAL A 110 14.54 1.26 -19.22
C VAL A 110 13.86 -0.08 -19.48
N PHE A 111 14.33 -1.15 -18.85
CA PHE A 111 13.74 -2.48 -18.98
C PHE A 111 12.26 -2.50 -18.57
N GLU A 112 11.94 -1.93 -17.41
CA GLU A 112 10.58 -1.91 -16.87
C GLU A 112 9.64 -1.00 -17.69
N PHE A 113 10.13 0.15 -18.17
CA PHE A 113 9.33 0.98 -19.08
C PHE A 113 9.02 0.28 -20.41
N ASN A 114 9.95 -0.48 -20.96
CA ASN A 114 9.68 -1.26 -22.17
C ASN A 114 8.60 -2.31 -21.95
N LYS A 115 8.58 -2.99 -20.80
CA LYS A 115 7.48 -3.92 -20.43
C LYS A 115 6.15 -3.18 -20.31
N ALA A 116 6.15 -2.01 -19.68
CA ALA A 116 4.95 -1.21 -19.55
C ALA A 116 4.38 -0.80 -20.93
N LEU A 117 5.23 -0.46 -21.91
CA LEU A 117 4.80 -0.10 -23.26
C LEU A 117 4.19 -1.27 -24.04
N GLN A 118 4.64 -2.50 -23.81
CA GLN A 118 4.12 -3.69 -24.52
C GLN A 118 2.65 -3.99 -24.19
N THR A 119 2.22 -3.62 -22.99
CA THR A 119 0.89 -3.95 -22.46
C THR A 119 -0.05 -2.73 -22.39
N GLU A 120 0.46 -1.52 -22.61
CA GLU A 120 -0.33 -0.29 -22.52
C GLU A 120 -1.10 0.01 -23.80
N GLY A 121 -2.42 -0.16 -23.76
CA GLY A 121 -3.32 0.18 -24.87
C GLY A 121 -3.77 1.65 -24.92
N CYS A 122 -3.61 2.42 -23.82
CA CYS A 122 -4.07 3.80 -23.78
C CYS A 122 -3.02 4.78 -24.31
N LYS A 123 -3.35 5.56 -25.35
CA LYS A 123 -2.44 6.52 -25.99
C LYS A 123 -1.80 7.51 -25.02
N GLU A 124 -2.56 8.07 -24.07
CA GLU A 124 -2.03 9.04 -23.12
C GLU A 124 -1.03 8.43 -22.15
N LYS A 125 -1.32 7.23 -21.63
CA LYS A 125 -0.40 6.53 -20.74
C LYS A 125 0.86 6.10 -21.50
N HIS A 126 0.67 5.60 -22.72
CA HIS A 126 1.76 5.23 -23.62
C HIS A 126 2.73 6.41 -23.85
N ARG A 127 2.19 7.61 -24.13
CA ARG A 127 3.00 8.83 -24.28
C ARG A 127 3.82 9.14 -23.02
N ARG A 128 3.20 9.08 -21.83
CA ARG A 128 3.91 9.33 -20.56
C ARG A 128 5.01 8.31 -20.28
N ILE A 129 4.78 7.05 -20.62
CA ILE A 129 5.81 6.00 -20.46
C ILE A 129 6.97 6.25 -21.44
N LEU A 130 6.69 6.66 -22.68
CA LEU A 130 7.73 7.03 -23.65
C LEU A 130 8.57 8.22 -23.16
N GLU A 131 7.93 9.26 -22.62
CA GLU A 131 8.62 10.40 -22.04
C GLU A 131 9.57 9.94 -20.92
N ALA A 132 9.08 9.12 -19.98
CA ALA A 132 9.91 8.58 -18.90
C ALA A 132 11.06 7.70 -19.42
N LEU A 133 10.81 6.88 -20.45
CA LEU A 133 11.82 6.04 -21.09
C LEU A 133 12.93 6.87 -21.72
N THR A 134 12.59 7.91 -22.48
CA THR A 134 13.59 8.77 -23.14
C THR A 134 14.49 9.46 -22.12
N ILE A 135 13.93 9.94 -21.01
CA ILE A 135 14.70 10.53 -19.91
C ILE A 135 15.65 9.49 -19.31
N ALA A 136 15.17 8.27 -19.02
CA ALA A 136 16.00 7.21 -18.47
C ALA A 136 17.15 6.82 -19.41
N GLN A 137 16.90 6.75 -20.72
CA GLN A 137 17.94 6.47 -21.72
C GLN A 137 18.99 7.58 -21.80
N GLN A 138 18.57 8.86 -21.74
CA GLN A 138 19.51 9.98 -21.74
C GLN A 138 20.43 9.93 -20.52
N GLN A 139 19.89 9.62 -19.34
CA GLN A 139 20.68 9.48 -18.11
C GLN A 139 21.64 8.29 -18.17
N LEU A 140 21.20 7.15 -18.69
CA LEU A 140 22.06 5.98 -18.90
C LEU A 140 23.25 6.30 -19.83
N LEU A 141 22.98 7.01 -20.94
CA LEU A 141 24.02 7.44 -21.86
C LEU A 141 24.98 8.45 -21.21
N ALA A 142 24.47 9.38 -20.41
CA ALA A 142 25.29 10.33 -19.68
C ALA A 142 26.24 9.64 -18.68
N ALA A 143 25.73 8.66 -17.92
CA ALA A 143 26.53 7.85 -17.01
C ALA A 143 27.67 7.11 -17.74
N SER A 144 27.36 6.45 -18.86
CA SER A 144 28.37 5.72 -19.64
C SER A 144 29.49 6.60 -20.22
N LYS A 145 29.19 7.88 -20.50
CA LYS A 145 30.19 8.86 -20.98
C LYS A 145 31.11 9.33 -19.87
N GLN A 146 30.61 9.39 -18.64
CA GLN A 146 31.38 9.80 -17.47
C GLN A 146 32.41 8.73 -17.10
N GLU A 147 32.03 7.46 -17.17
CA GLU A 147 32.94 6.32 -16.92
C GLU A 147 34.11 6.26 -17.91
N ARG A 148 33.87 6.58 -19.19
CA ARG A 148 34.94 6.60 -20.22
C ARG A 148 35.95 7.74 -20.07
N ARG A 149 35.68 8.72 -19.20
CA ARG A 149 36.54 9.88 -18.95
C ARG A 149 37.41 9.72 -17.69
N GLN A 150 37.17 8.66 -16.90
CA GLN A 150 37.96 8.29 -15.74
C GLN A 150 39.03 7.28 -16.16
#